data_AF-A0A661UUX5-F1
#
_entry.id   AF-A0A661UUX5-F1
#
_cell.length_a   1.000
_cell.length_b   1.000
_cell.length_c   1.000
_cell.angle_alpha   90.00
_cell.angle_beta   90.00
_cell.angle_gamma   90.00
#
_symmetry.space_group_name_H-M   'P 1'
#
loop_
_entity.id
_entity.type
_entity.pdbx_description
1 polymer ?
#
loop_
_entity_poly.entity_id
_entity_poly.type
_entity_poly.pdbx_seq_one_letter_code
_entity_poly.pdbx_strand_id
1 'polypeptide(L)'
;MVDAISTWLHVLAITLWIGPQVFLFAAAVPAVRTIEDAGVKARVMRVLTARFAWLGWTAMAVIIITGITNLFVAAGDLPGQSAGDLLSSDFRFTRIFWEKMFLVAVALVLTAVHTFSIGPRQLRLMEDASTDEAAVRRVRRLSIATSGSALLASVVALYLGAVLSNHDYSFVID
;
A
#
# COMPACT_ATOMS: atom_id res chain seq x y z
N MET A 1 26.73 5.58 -0.98
CA MET A 1 26.18 5.57 0.40
C MET A 1 24.75 6.11 0.43
N VAL A 2 24.48 7.22 -0.26
CA VAL A 2 23.12 7.79 -0.40
C VAL A 2 22.13 6.77 -0.97
N ASP A 3 22.57 5.98 -1.94
CA ASP A 3 21.78 4.95 -2.64
C ASP A 3 21.31 3.85 -1.69
N ALA A 4 22.22 3.36 -0.84
CA ALA A 4 21.94 2.35 0.17
C ALA A 4 20.99 2.88 1.25
N ILE A 5 21.17 4.13 1.69
CA ILE A 5 20.28 4.76 2.68
C ILE A 5 18.88 4.96 2.11
N SER A 6 18.77 5.48 0.88
CA SER A 6 17.49 5.69 0.20
C SER A 6 16.75 4.36 -0.01
N THR A 7 17.46 3.33 -0.47
CA THR A 7 16.89 1.98 -0.65
C THR A 7 16.44 1.37 0.68
N TRP A 8 17.28 1.45 1.72
CA TRP A 8 16.93 0.97 3.06
C TRP A 8 15.68 1.68 3.59
N LEU A 9 15.61 3.00 3.47
CA LEU A 9 14.47 3.80 3.92
C LEU A 9 13.21 3.49 3.11
N HIS A 10 13.33 3.25 1.80
CA HIS A 10 12.22 2.81 0.95
C HIS A 10 11.65 1.48 1.43
N VAL A 11 12.51 0.48 1.66
CA VAL A 11 12.11 -0.85 2.15
C VAL A 11 11.47 -0.74 3.53
N LEU A 12 12.06 0.03 4.45
CA LEU A 12 11.48 0.29 5.76
C LEU A 12 10.08 0.91 5.64
N ALA A 13 9.92 1.92 4.79
CA ALA A 13 8.63 2.56 4.57
C ALA A 13 7.60 1.60 3.95
N ILE A 14 8.01 0.72 3.03
CA ILE A 14 7.13 -0.34 2.49
C ILE A 14 6.67 -1.29 3.60
N THR A 15 7.56 -1.70 4.51
CA THR A 15 7.15 -2.55 5.65
C THR A 15 6.15 -1.85 6.57
N LEU A 16 6.30 -0.54 6.78
CA LEU A 16 5.36 0.28 7.54
C LEU A 16 4.04 0.56 6.79
N TRP A 17 4.02 0.47 5.46
CA TRP A 17 2.81 0.59 4.65
C TRP A 17 2.00 -0.72 4.60
N ILE A 18 2.67 -1.85 4.31
CA ILE A 18 2.04 -3.16 4.12
C ILE A 18 1.78 -3.84 5.46
N GLY A 19 2.69 -3.71 6.42
CA GLY A 19 2.62 -4.37 7.74
C GLY A 19 1.30 -4.13 8.48
N PRO A 20 0.84 -2.87 8.63
CA PRO A 20 -0.47 -2.58 9.21
C PRO A 20 -1.64 -3.24 8.49
N GLN A 21 -1.62 -3.32 7.16
CA GLN A 21 -2.71 -3.94 6.39
C GLN A 21 -2.80 -5.43 6.70
N VAL A 22 -1.65 -6.12 6.70
CA VAL A 22 -1.57 -7.54 7.08
C VAL A 22 -2.01 -7.74 8.53
N PHE A 23 -1.48 -6.94 9.46
CA PHE A 23 -1.82 -7.05 10.88
C PHE A 23 -3.30 -6.80 11.16
N LEU A 24 -3.87 -5.74 10.58
CA LEU A 24 -5.29 -5.43 10.71
C LEU A 24 -6.16 -6.56 10.14
N PHE A 25 -5.83 -7.05 8.96
CA PHE A 25 -6.61 -8.09 8.29
C PHE A 25 -6.54 -9.44 9.01
N ALA A 26 -5.33 -9.88 9.38
CA ALA A 26 -5.09 -11.22 9.89
C ALA A 26 -5.31 -11.36 11.41
N ALA A 27 -5.04 -10.32 12.19
CA ALA A 27 -5.02 -10.40 13.64
C ALA A 27 -5.96 -9.41 14.32
N ALA A 28 -5.78 -8.11 14.05
CA ALA A 28 -6.41 -7.08 14.87
C ALA A 28 -7.93 -6.99 14.66
N VAL A 29 -8.41 -6.99 13.41
CA VAL A 29 -9.86 -6.97 13.13
C VAL A 29 -10.55 -8.24 13.66
N PRO A 30 -10.03 -9.46 13.44
CA PRO A 30 -10.56 -10.67 14.09
C PRO A 30 -10.61 -10.56 15.61
N ALA A 31 -9.56 -10.07 16.27
CA ALA A 31 -9.53 -9.91 17.72
C ALA A 31 -10.57 -8.89 18.21
N VAL A 32 -10.71 -7.74 17.54
CA VAL A 32 -11.70 -6.73 17.95
C VAL A 32 -13.15 -7.22 17.76
N ARG A 33 -13.39 -8.18 16.87
CA ARG A 33 -14.72 -8.78 16.69
C ARG A 33 -15.18 -9.62 17.88
N THR A 34 -14.29 -10.07 18.76
CA THR A 34 -14.68 -10.81 19.96
C THR A 34 -15.20 -9.92 21.09
N ILE A 35 -15.12 -8.59 20.92
CA ILE A 35 -15.65 -7.63 21.90
C ILE A 35 -17.19 -7.57 21.77
N GLU A 36 -17.87 -7.95 22.85
CA GLU A 36 -19.34 -7.97 22.94
C GLU A 36 -19.92 -6.55 22.95
N ASP A 37 -19.37 -5.66 23.78
CA ASP A 37 -19.81 -4.27 23.87
C ASP A 37 -19.55 -3.52 22.54
N ALA A 38 -20.63 -3.11 21.89
CA ALA A 38 -20.58 -2.45 20.60
C ALA A 38 -19.88 -1.08 20.66
N GLY A 39 -20.05 -0.32 21.74
CA GLY A 39 -19.43 0.99 21.93
C GLY A 39 -17.93 0.89 22.15
N VAL A 40 -17.49 -0.08 22.97
CA VAL A 40 -16.06 -0.37 23.17
C VAL A 40 -15.44 -0.86 21.86
N LYS A 41 -16.10 -1.79 21.16
CA LYS A 41 -15.65 -2.30 19.86
C LYS A 41 -15.47 -1.19 18.83
N ALA A 42 -16.45 -0.28 18.68
CA ALA A 42 -16.36 0.87 17.78
C ALA A 42 -15.22 1.81 18.18
N ARG A 43 -15.06 2.11 19.47
CA ARG A 43 -13.99 2.96 19.98
C ARG A 43 -12.60 2.39 19.70
N VAL A 44 -12.39 1.10 19.97
CA VAL A 44 -11.11 0.42 19.71
C VAL A 44 -10.81 0.42 18.22
N MET A 45 -11.79 0.06 17.37
CA MET A 45 -11.64 0.12 15.92
C MET A 45 -11.24 1.52 15.45
N ARG A 46 -11.94 2.57 15.91
CA ARG A 46 -11.67 3.97 15.56
C ARG A 46 -10.23 4.36 15.85
N VAL A 47 -9.76 4.10 17.08
CA VAL A 47 -8.41 4.45 17.52
C VAL A 47 -7.37 3.67 16.70
N LEU A 48 -7.57 2.37 16.56
CA LEU A 48 -6.65 1.48 15.85
C LEU A 48 -6.49 1.90 14.38
N THR A 49 -7.61 2.10 13.67
CA THR A 49 -7.58 2.51 12.26
C THR A 49 -7.01 3.91 12.07
N ALA A 50 -7.28 4.85 12.99
CA ALA A 50 -6.76 6.20 12.89
C ALA A 50 -5.23 6.25 13.06
N ARG A 51 -4.68 5.50 14.03
CA ARG A 51 -3.23 5.43 14.27
C ARG A 51 -2.50 4.79 13.09
N PHE A 52 -3.03 3.69 12.56
CA PHE A 52 -2.44 3.04 11.39
C PHE A 52 -2.63 3.85 10.11
N ALA A 53 -3.72 4.61 9.96
CA ALA A 53 -3.88 5.51 8.83
C ALA A 53 -2.77 6.57 8.83
N TRP A 54 -2.48 7.20 9.99
CA TRP A 54 -1.41 8.17 10.10
C TRP A 54 -0.04 7.55 9.75
N LEU A 55 0.28 6.39 10.34
CA LEU A 55 1.52 5.65 10.04
C LEU A 55 1.63 5.32 8.54
N GLY A 56 0.54 4.84 7.94
CA GLY A 56 0.47 4.47 6.52
C GLY A 56 0.69 5.68 5.61
N TRP A 57 -0.02 6.79 5.83
CA TRP A 57 0.15 7.98 4.99
C TRP A 57 1.54 8.61 5.13
N THR A 58 2.13 8.60 6.32
CA THR A 58 3.54 9.01 6.51
C THR A 58 4.49 8.07 5.77
N ALA A 59 4.29 6.76 5.88
CA ALA A 59 5.09 5.78 5.13
C ALA A 59 4.96 5.96 3.61
N MET A 60 3.76 6.22 3.10
CA MET A 60 3.52 6.50 1.68
C MET A 60 4.30 7.72 1.18
N ALA A 61 4.32 8.81 1.95
CA ALA A 61 5.13 9.98 1.61
C ALA A 61 6.61 9.62 1.48
N VAL A 62 7.14 8.82 2.42
CA VAL A 62 8.53 8.34 2.37
C VAL A 62 8.77 7.42 1.17
N ILE A 63 7.85 6.49 0.86
CA ILE A 63 7.93 5.60 -0.32
C ILE A 63 8.03 6.41 -1.60
N ILE A 64 7.21 7.46 -1.76
CA ILE A 64 7.23 8.30 -2.96
C ILE A 64 8.58 9.01 -3.09
N ILE A 65 9.03 9.69 -2.04
CA ILE A 65 10.29 10.45 -2.05
C ILE A 65 11.47 9.53 -2.37
N THR A 66 11.61 8.43 -1.62
CA THR A 66 12.71 7.47 -1.80
C THR A 66 12.60 6.70 -3.11
N GLY A 67 11.40 6.43 -3.60
CA GLY A 67 11.19 5.78 -4.90
C GLY A 67 11.65 6.65 -6.07
N ILE A 68 11.39 7.95 -6.01
CA ILE A 68 11.89 8.93 -6.98
C ILE A 68 13.42 9.01 -6.89
N THR A 69 13.99 9.11 -5.69
CA THR A 69 15.45 9.12 -5.50
C THR A 69 16.11 7.87 -6.07
N ASN A 70 15.57 6.67 -5.79
CA ASN A 70 16.12 5.42 -6.29
C ASN A 70 16.06 5.33 -7.83
N LEU A 71 15.03 5.89 -8.46
CA LEU A 71 14.93 5.94 -9.93
C LEU A 71 16.04 6.82 -10.54
N PHE A 72 16.28 7.99 -9.95
CA PHE A 72 17.34 8.89 -10.43
C PHE A 72 18.74 8.32 -10.23
N VAL A 73 18.98 7.62 -9.12
CA VAL A 73 20.25 6.91 -8.89
C VAL A 73 20.45 5.82 -9.94
N ALA A 74 19.44 4.96 -10.15
CA ALA A 74 19.52 3.88 -11.14
C ALA A 74 19.79 4.39 -12.56
N ALA A 75 19.26 5.57 -12.91
CA ALA A 75 19.55 6.24 -14.17
C ALA A 75 20.98 6.74 -14.30
N GLY A 76 21.56 7.28 -13.22
CA GLY A 76 22.92 7.81 -13.21
C GLY A 76 24.01 6.75 -13.32
N ASP A 77 23.71 5.50 -12.95
CA ASP A 77 24.65 4.38 -12.98
C ASP A 77 24.87 3.78 -14.40
N LEU A 78 24.05 4.18 -15.38
CA LEU A 78 24.22 3.73 -16.77
C LEU A 78 25.12 4.71 -17.56
N PRO A 79 26.30 4.28 -18.04
CA PRO A 79 27.21 5.17 -18.77
C PRO A 79 26.55 5.71 -20.05
N GLY A 80 26.41 7.03 -20.14
CA GLY A 80 25.90 7.71 -21.35
C GLY A 80 24.38 7.68 -21.53
N GLN A 81 23.62 7.23 -20.53
CA GLN A 81 22.16 7.17 -20.56
C GLN A 81 21.55 8.09 -19.49
N SER A 82 20.43 8.70 -19.83
CA SER A 82 19.63 9.54 -18.95
C SER A 82 18.50 8.75 -18.29
N ALA A 83 17.85 9.33 -17.28
CA ALA A 83 16.62 8.73 -16.70
C ALA A 83 15.51 8.54 -17.75
N GLY A 84 15.53 9.32 -18.85
CA GLY A 84 14.62 9.14 -19.97
C GLY A 84 14.89 7.87 -20.77
N ASP A 85 16.14 7.41 -20.83
CA ASP A 85 16.53 6.22 -21.59
C ASP A 85 16.14 4.93 -20.85
N LEU A 86 16.17 4.93 -19.51
CA LEU A 86 15.56 3.86 -18.70
C LEU A 86 14.03 3.78 -18.82
N LEU A 87 13.40 4.87 -19.25
CA LEU A 87 11.97 4.93 -19.51
C LEU A 87 11.64 4.71 -21.00
N SER A 88 12.64 4.44 -21.85
CA SER A 88 12.46 4.01 -23.24
C SER A 88 11.90 2.58 -23.31
N SER A 89 11.18 2.21 -24.37
CA SER A 89 10.45 0.94 -24.44
C SER A 89 11.33 -0.32 -24.53
N ASP A 90 12.65 -0.15 -24.72
CA ASP A 90 13.53 -1.23 -25.18
C ASP A 90 13.98 -2.17 -24.04
N PHE A 91 13.79 -1.75 -22.79
CA PHE A 91 14.19 -2.53 -21.62
C PHE A 91 13.02 -3.22 -20.92
N ARG A 92 13.27 -4.46 -20.45
CA ARG A 92 12.37 -5.15 -19.49
C ARG A 92 12.10 -4.31 -18.25
N PHE A 93 13.11 -3.55 -17.81
CA PHE A 93 13.04 -2.59 -16.72
C PHE A 93 11.81 -1.69 -16.83
N THR A 94 11.58 -1.09 -18.00
CA THR A 94 10.53 -0.10 -18.24
C THR A 94 9.15 -0.73 -18.11
N ARG A 95 8.95 -1.92 -18.68
CA ARG A 95 7.69 -2.67 -18.53
C ARG A 95 7.40 -2.99 -17.07
N ILE A 96 8.35 -3.59 -16.35
CA ILE A 96 8.19 -3.98 -14.94
C ILE A 96 7.93 -2.74 -14.07
N PHE A 97 8.64 -1.64 -14.35
CA PHE A 97 8.46 -0.37 -13.66
C PHE A 97 7.04 0.17 -13.86
N TRP A 98 6.51 0.23 -15.09
CA TRP A 98 5.16 0.71 -15.34
C TRP A 98 4.07 -0.17 -14.74
N GLU A 99 4.21 -1.49 -14.81
CA GLU A 99 3.31 -2.45 -14.15
C GLU A 99 3.30 -2.23 -12.62
N LYS A 100 4.48 -2.05 -12.02
CA LYS A 100 4.61 -1.70 -10.61
C LYS A 100 3.93 -0.36 -10.30
N MET A 101 4.15 0.67 -11.10
CA MET A 101 3.56 2.00 -10.88
C MET A 101 2.04 1.98 -11.01
N PHE A 102 1.51 1.21 -11.96
CA PHE A 102 0.07 0.97 -12.08
C PHE A 102 -0.49 0.32 -10.82
N LEU A 103 0.15 -0.75 -10.32
CA LEU A 103 -0.27 -1.42 -9.09
C LEU A 103 -0.17 -0.51 -7.85
N VAL A 104 0.88 0.31 -7.74
CA VAL A 104 1.01 1.30 -6.68
C VAL A 104 -0.12 2.32 -6.74
N ALA A 105 -0.44 2.84 -7.94
CA ALA A 105 -1.55 3.77 -8.12
C ALA A 105 -2.90 3.14 -7.74
N VAL A 106 -3.16 1.91 -8.18
CA VAL A 106 -4.36 1.14 -7.81
C VAL A 106 -4.42 0.94 -6.30
N ALA A 107 -3.34 0.48 -5.67
CA ALA A 107 -3.27 0.27 -4.22
C ALA A 107 -3.53 1.58 -3.45
N LEU A 108 -2.95 2.70 -3.91
CA LEU A 108 -3.13 4.01 -3.31
C LEU A 108 -4.59 4.50 -3.41
N VAL A 109 -5.20 4.39 -4.59
CA VAL A 109 -6.61 4.78 -4.80
C VAL A 109 -7.54 3.91 -3.95
N LEU A 110 -7.36 2.59 -3.95
CA LEU A 110 -8.18 1.69 -3.13
C LEU A 110 -8.01 1.99 -1.64
N THR A 111 -6.78 2.25 -1.18
CA THR A 111 -6.49 2.62 0.21
C THR A 111 -7.12 3.97 0.57
N ALA A 112 -7.07 4.95 -0.32
CA ALA A 112 -7.71 6.26 -0.14
C ALA A 112 -9.24 6.12 -0.05
N VAL A 113 -9.87 5.40 -0.98
CA VAL A 113 -11.30 5.10 -0.96
C VAL A 113 -11.69 4.37 0.32
N HIS A 114 -10.91 3.38 0.73
CA HIS A 114 -11.14 2.66 1.97
C HIS A 114 -11.05 3.59 3.19
N THR A 115 -10.00 4.40 3.28
CA THR A 115 -9.71 5.25 4.45
C THR A 115 -10.69 6.41 4.59
N PHE A 116 -11.03 7.08 3.49
CA PHE A 116 -11.82 8.32 3.55
C PHE A 116 -13.32 8.09 3.31
N SER A 117 -13.70 7.02 2.62
CA SER A 117 -15.11 6.75 2.29
C SER A 117 -15.69 5.54 3.01
N ILE A 118 -15.04 4.37 2.92
CA ILE A 118 -15.63 3.11 3.42
C ILE A 118 -15.48 2.98 4.94
N GLY A 119 -14.30 3.28 5.48
CA GLY A 119 -13.98 3.19 6.90
C GLY A 119 -14.90 4.04 7.78
N PRO A 120 -15.08 5.35 7.50
CA PRO A 120 -15.98 6.21 8.27
C PRO A 120 -17.43 5.74 8.20
N ARG A 121 -17.88 5.24 7.04
CA ARG A 121 -19.23 4.65 6.89
C ARG A 121 -19.38 3.40 7.75
N GLN A 122 -18.41 2.49 7.72
CA GLN A 122 -18.44 1.27 8.53
C GLN A 122 -18.52 1.59 10.02
N LEU A 123 -17.75 2.59 10.48
CA LEU A 123 -17.73 2.98 11.88
C LEU A 123 -19.05 3.62 12.34
N ARG A 124 -19.67 4.47 11.51
CA ARG A 124 -21.01 5.03 11.80
C ARG A 124 -22.07 3.94 11.96
N LEU A 125 -22.05 2.94 11.07
CA LEU A 125 -22.99 1.81 11.14
C LEU A 125 -22.73 0.89 12.34
N MET A 126 -21.51 0.88 12.89
CA MET A 126 -21.19 0.15 14.12
C MET A 126 -21.68 0.88 15.38
N GLU A 127 -21.82 2.20 15.32
CA GLU A 127 -22.26 3.04 16.45
C GLU A 127 -23.79 3.17 16.52
N ASP A 128 -24.48 3.00 15.40
CA ASP A 128 -25.93 3.09 15.32
C ASP A 128 -26.61 1.71 15.43
N ALA A 129 -27.14 1.43 16.62
CA ALA A 129 -27.84 0.18 16.94
C ALA A 129 -29.15 -0.03 16.16
N SER A 130 -29.67 1.00 15.49
CA SER A 130 -30.92 0.93 14.71
C SER A 130 -30.70 0.62 13.21
N THR A 131 -29.44 0.44 12.81
CA THR A 131 -29.05 0.23 11.42
C THR A 131 -29.52 -1.12 10.87
N ASP A 132 -30.07 -1.11 9.65
CA ASP A 132 -30.37 -2.32 8.87
C ASP A 132 -29.14 -3.23 8.69
N GLU A 133 -29.26 -4.49 9.11
CA GLU A 133 -28.20 -5.49 8.98
C GLU A 133 -27.74 -5.72 7.54
N ALA A 134 -28.63 -5.57 6.54
CA ALA A 134 -28.25 -5.75 5.14
C ALA A 134 -27.28 -4.66 4.69
N ALA A 135 -27.50 -3.41 5.12
CA ALA A 135 -26.57 -2.30 4.90
C ALA A 135 -25.21 -2.54 5.57
N VAL A 136 -25.21 -3.02 6.82
CA VAL A 136 -23.98 -3.38 7.56
C VAL A 136 -23.19 -4.46 6.82
N ARG A 137 -23.85 -5.53 6.37
CA ARG A 137 -23.22 -6.62 5.60
C ARG A 137 -22.62 -6.12 4.29
N ARG A 138 -23.33 -5.24 3.57
CA ARG A 138 -22.86 -4.67 2.30
C ARG A 138 -21.59 -3.84 2.49
N VAL A 139 -21.59 -2.90 3.44
CA VAL A 139 -20.41 -2.05 3.72
C VAL A 139 -19.23 -2.89 4.18
N ARG A 140 -19.45 -3.91 5.02
CA ARG A 140 -18.40 -4.85 5.43
C ARG A 140 -17.79 -5.61 4.24
N ARG A 141 -18.61 -6.08 3.30
CA ARG A 141 -18.10 -6.75 2.08
C ARG A 141 -17.26 -5.80 1.22
N LEU A 142 -17.74 -4.58 1.01
CA LEU A 142 -16.98 -3.56 0.27
C LEU A 142 -15.65 -3.22 0.98
N SER A 143 -15.67 -3.14 2.30
CA SER A 143 -14.49 -2.92 3.14
C SER A 143 -13.46 -4.02 2.96
N ILE A 144 -13.87 -5.29 3.05
CA ILE A 144 -13.00 -6.45 2.85
C ILE A 144 -12.47 -6.50 1.42
N ALA A 145 -13.33 -6.32 0.41
CA ALA A 145 -12.92 -6.36 -0.99
C ALA A 145 -11.91 -5.26 -1.33
N THR A 146 -12.17 -4.02 -0.88
CA THR A 146 -11.29 -2.88 -1.17
C THR A 146 -9.96 -3.02 -0.45
N SER A 147 -9.96 -3.35 0.85
CA SER A 147 -8.73 -3.53 1.64
C SER A 147 -7.92 -4.74 1.19
N GLY A 148 -8.57 -5.87 0.90
CA GLY A 148 -7.92 -7.06 0.38
C GLY A 148 -7.29 -6.83 -1.00
N SER A 149 -7.98 -6.11 -1.89
CA SER A 149 -7.45 -5.77 -3.22
C SER A 149 -6.27 -4.79 -3.13
N ALA A 150 -6.34 -3.80 -2.23
CA ALA A 150 -5.24 -2.87 -1.99
C ALA A 150 -3.99 -3.58 -1.44
N LEU A 151 -4.18 -4.51 -0.51
CA LEU A 151 -3.11 -5.34 0.04
C LEU A 151 -2.49 -6.21 -1.05
N LEU A 152 -3.32 -6.91 -1.84
CA LEU A 152 -2.84 -7.74 -2.94
C LEU A 152 -2.02 -6.93 -3.95
N ALA A 153 -2.54 -5.79 -4.40
CA ALA A 153 -1.83 -4.89 -5.30
C ALA A 153 -0.51 -4.40 -4.70
N SER A 154 -0.48 -4.08 -3.40
CA SER A 154 0.75 -3.67 -2.69
C SER A 154 1.79 -4.80 -2.62
N VAL A 155 1.35 -6.03 -2.35
CA VAL A 155 2.23 -7.22 -2.30
C VAL A 155 2.79 -7.54 -3.67
N VAL A 156 1.97 -7.50 -4.72
CA VAL A 156 2.44 -7.72 -6.11
C VAL A 156 3.40 -6.59 -6.53
N ALA A 157 3.11 -5.33 -6.19
CA ALA A 157 4.02 -4.21 -6.45
C ALA A 157 5.37 -4.35 -5.72
N LEU A 158 5.36 -4.86 -4.48
CA LEU A 158 6.59 -5.19 -3.74
C LEU A 158 7.38 -6.28 -4.46
N TYR A 159 6.72 -7.35 -4.92
CA TYR A 159 7.35 -8.41 -5.71
C TYR A 159 7.96 -7.86 -7.01
N LEU A 160 7.22 -7.04 -7.78
CA LEU A 160 7.76 -6.39 -8.98
C LEU A 160 8.94 -5.47 -8.66
N GLY A 161 8.93 -4.81 -7.49
CA GLY A 161 10.08 -4.06 -6.99
C GLY A 161 11.33 -4.92 -6.79
N ALA A 162 11.16 -6.14 -6.25
CA ALA A 162 12.25 -7.10 -6.09
C ALA A 162 12.75 -7.61 -7.46
N VAL A 163 11.85 -7.91 -8.39
CA VAL A 163 12.21 -8.30 -9.77
C VAL A 163 12.96 -7.17 -10.48
N LEU A 164 12.49 -5.92 -10.32
CA LEU A 164 13.14 -4.74 -10.89
C LEU A 164 14.57 -4.57 -10.38
N SER A 165 14.81 -4.88 -9.10
CA SER A 165 16.15 -4.81 -8.49
C SER A 165 17.12 -5.91 -8.92
N ASN A 166 16.65 -6.95 -9.63
CA ASN A 166 17.51 -8.00 -10.16
C ASN A 166 18.12 -7.56 -11.49
N HIS A 167 19.36 -7.05 -11.45
CA HIS A 167 20.03 -6.47 -12.62
C HIS A 167 20.16 -7.45 -13.79
N ASP A 168 20.45 -8.73 -13.51
CA ASP A 168 20.64 -9.78 -14.54
C ASP A 168 19.36 -10.04 -15.36
N TYR A 169 18.19 -9.69 -14.79
CA TYR A 169 16.91 -9.90 -15.45
C TYR A 169 16.31 -8.60 -16.00
N SER A 170 16.36 -7.51 -15.23
CA SER A 170 15.63 -6.28 -15.56
C SER A 170 16.35 -5.39 -16.59
N PHE A 171 17.68 -5.43 -16.69
CA PHE A 171 18.46 -4.60 -17.62
C PHE A 171 18.78 -5.29 -18.95
N VAL A 172 18.09 -6.39 -19.25
CA VAL A 172 18.17 -7.07 -20.55
C VAL A 172 17.22 -6.39 -21.53
N ILE A 173 17.73 -6.09 -22.73
CA ILE A 173 16.95 -5.56 -23.87
C ILE A 173 16.02 -6.68 -24.38
N ASP A 174 14.73 -6.37 -24.58
CA ASP A 174 13.76 -7.31 -25.15
C ASP A 174 13.88 -7.47 -26.68
#